data_AF-A0A847M778-F1
#
_entry.id   AF-A0A847M778-F1
#
_cell.length_a   1.000
_cell.length_b   1.000
_cell.length_c   1.000
_cell.angle_alpha   90.00
_cell.angle_beta   90.00
_cell.angle_gamma   90.00
#
_symmetry.space_group_name_H-M   'P 1'
#
loop_
_entity.id
_entity.type
_entity.pdbx_description
1 polymer ?
#
loop_
_entity_poly.entity_id
_entity_poly.type
_entity_poly.pdbx_seq_one_letter_code
_entity_poly.pdbx_strand_id
1 'polypeptide(L)'
;MRNRCAAVVVAVLVLVSTGVGTCNCLLQFEAFAGADNTSAQVVARGKVILRLRGGNAEGLLTRAQAIAQKMNTAAMSGARPTDVTVKAADQQAQLIVAGQAVVTVNAALAKSANSSAEGLAQSWAANVKAVLADPYLTITPYPEVLVPVGESRTIRWGGTAGRPDSISVADESVVTMQDSQDGKGVVVWALQPGDTQVTVGLRECSSVISVLCRKWAARIPPTSQLQVSGARLRKEQLPQAVECLVRSVTNLEPGAWLAIGTPVTSADGYQVNVKAEGGAYLPVVRTHMVQIQRIAAPEMTADTLLVSNVPEKVAGSAVLLREHLGQRQGARLLWHHVNASSSPMHLSVRVHNLGDRAIPLHLTEGRAGPSLDELFAGHVAASRFMSDLFSGIGYVLPIPAGSSIEISEVRLRPRELASGVKRMVPLGDGELIVEVTAEETTGTSRRSVTAAPGSMYADRPTSGFAYDGEKLVDMLHTVGDGWCFYSLGKDTDMSTAGNPLMGSYGVLHRINATVENPTDRSAAIELVMHPRGGIARGVFWIEGRLVETPMLDNQSEKVIHRATVLAGNRYSVRVFTIPQSGSHYPVLLTLRSRPQ
;
A
#
# COMPACT_ATOMS: atom_id res chain seq x y z
N MET A 1 -12.35 19.97 -21.45
CA MET A 1 -12.44 21.43 -21.17
C MET A 1 -12.35 21.66 -19.67
N ARG A 2 -11.56 22.67 -19.28
CA ARG A 2 -11.22 23.16 -17.93
C ARG A 2 -10.07 22.44 -17.20
N ASN A 3 -8.88 22.97 -17.51
CA ASN A 3 -7.59 22.85 -16.85
C ASN A 3 -7.67 23.10 -15.35
N ARG A 4 -7.07 22.21 -14.56
CA ARG A 4 -6.76 22.40 -13.14
C ARG A 4 -5.45 23.18 -13.03
N CYS A 5 -5.54 24.41 -12.53
CA CYS A 5 -4.39 25.22 -12.17
C CYS A 5 -3.63 24.57 -11.02
N ALA A 6 -2.32 24.41 -11.20
CA ALA A 6 -1.38 24.15 -10.12
C ALA A 6 -1.38 25.37 -9.19
N ALA A 7 -1.72 25.15 -7.91
CA ALA A 7 -1.53 26.15 -6.88
C ALA A 7 -0.03 26.26 -6.58
N VAL A 8 0.62 27.24 -7.21
CA VAL A 8 1.93 27.73 -6.80
C VAL A 8 1.72 28.48 -5.50
N VAL A 9 2.31 27.97 -4.41
CA VAL A 9 2.42 28.71 -3.16
C VAL A 9 3.37 29.88 -3.42
N VAL A 10 2.80 31.05 -3.68
CA VAL A 10 3.54 32.32 -3.72
C VAL A 10 3.76 32.72 -2.27
N ALA A 11 5.00 32.57 -1.79
CA ALA A 11 5.43 33.21 -0.56
C ALA A 11 5.42 34.73 -0.79
N VAL A 12 4.39 35.40 -0.27
CA VAL A 12 4.34 36.86 -0.24
C VAL A 12 5.26 37.33 0.88
N LEU A 13 6.47 37.73 0.52
CA LEU A 13 7.37 38.45 1.41
C LEU A 13 6.78 39.87 1.61
N VAL A 14 6.09 40.08 2.73
CA VAL A 14 5.72 41.44 3.15
C VAL A 14 6.97 42.09 3.72
N LEU A 15 7.63 42.91 2.89
CA LEU A 15 8.67 43.85 3.31
C LEU A 15 8.02 44.94 4.17
N VAL A 16 8.01 44.75 5.49
CA VAL A 16 7.80 45.86 6.42
C VAL A 16 9.12 46.64 6.50
N SER A 17 9.21 47.71 5.71
CA SER A 17 10.26 48.71 5.85
C SER A 17 10.06 49.49 7.15
N THR A 18 10.71 49.04 8.22
CA THR A 18 11.01 49.89 9.38
C THR A 18 12.51 50.09 9.42
N GLY A 19 12.93 51.35 9.24
CA GLY A 19 14.32 51.76 9.30
C GLY A 19 14.83 51.64 10.72
N VAL A 20 15.57 50.57 10.99
CA VAL A 20 16.61 50.50 12.01
C VAL A 20 17.82 49.94 11.29
N GLY A 21 18.96 50.64 11.33
CA GLY A 21 20.19 50.15 10.75
C GLY A 21 20.58 48.84 11.44
N THR A 22 20.30 47.71 10.82
CA THR A 22 20.70 46.41 11.35
C THR A 22 22.20 46.25 11.10
N CYS A 23 23.00 46.29 12.18
CA CYS A 23 24.29 45.64 12.15
C CYS A 23 24.03 44.19 11.73
N ASN A 24 24.42 43.82 10.51
CA ASN A 24 24.23 42.47 10.01
C ASN A 24 25.53 41.69 10.21
N CYS A 25 25.73 41.14 11.42
CA CYS A 25 26.88 40.27 11.67
C CYS A 25 26.76 38.92 10.96
N LEU A 26 25.58 38.54 10.46
CA LEU A 26 25.38 37.31 9.71
C LEU A 26 26.05 37.44 8.34
N LEU A 27 26.89 36.47 8.01
CA LEU A 27 27.47 36.30 6.70
C LEU A 27 26.87 35.07 6.04
N GLN A 28 26.14 35.31 4.96
CA GLN A 28 25.63 34.26 4.08
C GLN A 28 25.96 34.68 2.64
N PHE A 29 26.57 33.76 1.88
CA PHE A 29 26.72 33.88 0.44
C PHE A 29 25.52 33.22 -0.22
N GLU A 30 24.81 33.98 -1.05
CA GLU A 30 23.61 33.53 -1.75
C GLU A 30 23.76 33.75 -3.24
N ALA A 31 23.19 32.85 -4.04
CA ALA A 31 23.25 32.90 -5.48
C ALA A 31 21.91 33.36 -6.06
N PHE A 32 21.97 34.34 -6.97
CA PHE A 32 20.81 34.91 -7.62
C PHE A 32 20.99 34.88 -9.13
N ALA A 33 19.89 34.65 -9.87
CA ALA A 33 19.85 34.97 -11.28
C ALA A 33 19.97 36.50 -11.44
N GLY A 34 20.77 36.95 -12.40
CA GLY A 34 20.85 38.36 -12.74
C GLY A 34 19.53 38.86 -13.33
N ALA A 35 19.18 40.12 -13.06
CA ALA A 35 17.98 40.76 -13.62
C ALA A 35 17.95 40.77 -15.17
N ASP A 36 19.11 40.57 -15.80
CA ASP A 36 19.28 40.47 -17.24
C ASP A 36 19.03 39.07 -17.82
N ASN A 37 18.66 38.08 -16.99
CA ASN A 37 18.48 36.66 -17.34
C ASN A 37 19.64 36.03 -18.13
N THR A 38 20.81 36.67 -18.10
CA THR A 38 22.01 36.29 -18.88
C THR A 38 23.26 36.27 -18.01
N SER A 39 23.10 36.56 -16.70
CA SER A 39 24.14 36.45 -15.69
C SER A 39 23.63 35.73 -14.44
N ALA A 40 24.55 35.24 -13.62
CA ALA A 40 24.27 34.79 -12.26
C ALA A 40 25.26 35.45 -11.30
N GLN A 41 24.82 35.74 -10.09
CA GLN A 41 25.58 36.54 -9.13
C GLN A 41 25.64 35.85 -7.79
N VAL A 42 26.78 35.97 -7.10
CA VAL A 42 26.88 35.61 -5.68
C VAL A 42 26.92 36.90 -4.89
N VAL A 43 26.01 37.01 -3.93
CA VAL A 43 25.80 38.20 -3.11
C VAL A 43 26.04 37.83 -1.65
N ALA A 44 26.66 38.73 -0.90
CA ALA A 44 26.78 38.63 0.54
C ALA A 44 26.67 40.03 1.15
N ARG A 45 25.95 40.16 2.27
CA ARG A 45 25.65 41.47 2.92
C ARG A 45 25.10 42.51 1.94
N GLY A 46 24.24 42.09 1.02
CA GLY A 46 23.64 42.96 -0.01
C GLY A 46 24.61 43.44 -1.11
N LYS A 47 25.87 42.99 -1.10
CA LYS A 47 26.88 43.35 -2.11
C LYS A 47 27.13 42.19 -3.06
N VAL A 48 27.21 42.49 -4.36
CA VAL A 48 27.60 41.50 -5.38
C VAL A 48 29.09 41.21 -5.23
N ILE A 49 29.39 39.97 -4.86
CA ILE A 49 30.76 39.49 -4.64
C ILE A 49 31.40 39.10 -5.96
N LEU A 50 30.65 38.37 -6.79
CA LEU A 50 31.05 38.00 -8.14
C LEU A 50 29.84 37.85 -9.06
N ARG A 51 30.09 37.98 -10.37
CA ARG A 51 29.09 37.88 -11.43
C ARG A 51 29.61 36.98 -12.55
N LEU A 52 28.90 35.89 -12.81
CA LEU A 52 29.15 34.97 -13.90
C LEU A 52 28.37 35.38 -15.15
N ARG A 53 29.01 35.29 -16.33
CA ARG A 53 28.44 35.64 -17.64
C ARG A 53 28.92 34.64 -18.70
N GLY A 54 28.18 34.56 -19.82
CA GLY A 54 28.60 33.78 -20.99
C GLY A 54 28.26 32.30 -20.89
N GLY A 55 26.95 31.99 -20.88
CA GLY A 55 26.40 30.63 -20.80
C GLY A 55 24.87 30.68 -20.72
N ASN A 56 24.22 29.53 -20.54
CA ASN A 56 22.78 29.47 -20.28
C ASN A 56 22.48 29.91 -18.83
N ALA A 57 21.31 30.51 -18.60
CA ALA A 57 20.95 31.08 -17.30
C ALA A 57 20.92 30.03 -16.17
N GLU A 58 20.36 28.85 -16.46
CA GLU A 58 20.22 27.74 -15.50
C GLU A 58 21.60 27.17 -15.07
N GLY A 59 22.51 26.96 -16.01
CA GLY A 59 23.87 26.49 -15.72
C GLY A 59 24.71 27.55 -15.02
N LEU A 60 24.50 28.84 -15.31
CA LEU A 60 25.15 29.93 -14.58
C LEU A 60 24.66 30.00 -13.13
N LEU A 61 23.36 29.87 -12.89
CA LEU A 61 22.79 29.85 -11.53
C LEU A 61 23.31 28.64 -10.73
N THR A 62 23.32 27.45 -11.33
CA THR A 62 23.87 26.23 -10.71
C THR A 62 25.34 26.41 -10.31
N ARG A 63 26.15 27.03 -11.19
CA ARG A 63 27.56 27.35 -10.87
C ARG A 63 27.67 28.39 -9.74
N ALA A 64 26.85 29.44 -9.76
CA ALA A 64 26.83 30.44 -8.70
C ALA A 64 26.45 29.84 -7.34
N GLN A 65 25.45 28.93 -7.30
CA GLN A 65 25.06 28.19 -6.10
C GLN A 65 26.21 27.33 -5.55
N ALA A 66 26.92 26.60 -6.43
CA ALA A 66 28.08 25.82 -6.04
C ALA A 66 29.21 26.70 -5.46
N ILE A 67 29.45 27.89 -6.03
CA ILE A 67 30.40 28.86 -5.51
C ILE A 67 29.96 29.38 -4.13
N ALA A 68 28.71 29.81 -4.00
CA ALA A 68 28.15 30.30 -2.74
C ALA A 68 28.24 29.24 -1.63
N GLN A 69 27.94 27.96 -1.94
CA GLN A 69 28.07 26.86 -1.00
C GLN A 69 29.52 26.67 -0.51
N LYS A 70 30.50 26.68 -1.43
CA LYS A 70 31.92 26.61 -1.06
C LYS A 70 32.36 27.80 -0.20
N MET A 71 31.89 29.00 -0.52
CA MET A 71 32.16 30.21 0.28
C MET A 71 31.53 30.11 1.68
N ASN A 72 30.29 29.61 1.80
CA ASN A 72 29.64 29.38 3.09
C ASN A 72 30.38 28.34 3.92
N THR A 73 30.90 27.25 3.33
CA THR A 73 31.73 26.26 4.04
C THR A 73 33.03 26.88 4.57
N ALA A 74 33.70 27.69 3.76
CA ALA A 74 34.92 28.39 4.18
C ALA A 74 34.63 29.42 5.28
N ALA A 75 33.55 30.18 5.14
CA ALA A 75 33.10 31.14 6.15
C ALA A 75 32.73 30.44 7.47
N MET A 76 32.03 29.30 7.41
CA MET A 76 31.69 28.48 8.58
C MET A 76 32.94 28.01 9.33
N SER A 77 34.02 27.73 8.59
CA SER A 77 35.31 27.34 9.16
C SER A 77 36.12 28.53 9.71
N GLY A 78 35.62 29.77 9.60
CA GLY A 78 36.26 30.97 10.11
C GLY A 78 37.26 31.63 9.16
N ALA A 79 37.06 31.51 7.84
CA ALA A 79 37.92 32.13 6.83
C ALA A 79 38.13 33.63 7.06
N ARG A 80 39.38 34.07 6.94
CA ARG A 80 39.82 35.46 7.12
C ARG A 80 40.26 36.06 5.78
N PRO A 81 40.43 37.40 5.68
CA PRO A 81 40.93 38.03 4.46
C PRO A 81 42.30 37.51 4.00
N THR A 82 43.14 37.05 4.94
CA THR A 82 44.45 36.42 4.66
C THR A 82 44.33 35.09 3.94
N ASP A 83 43.19 34.42 4.07
CA ASP A 83 42.96 33.08 3.52
C ASP A 83 42.43 33.13 2.08
N VAL A 84 42.22 34.35 1.54
CA VAL A 84 41.74 34.58 0.18
C VAL A 84 42.94 34.88 -0.73
N THR A 85 43.22 33.96 -1.64
CA THR A 85 44.34 34.06 -2.58
C THR A 85 43.88 33.83 -4.02
N VAL A 86 44.66 34.34 -4.97
CA VAL A 86 44.47 34.09 -6.40
C VAL A 86 45.70 33.35 -6.91
N LYS A 87 45.49 32.22 -7.57
CA LYS A 87 46.56 31.47 -8.23
C LYS A 87 46.35 31.54 -9.74
N ALA A 88 47.27 32.20 -10.45
CA ALA A 88 47.28 32.26 -11.91
C ALA A 88 48.15 31.13 -12.48
N ALA A 89 47.66 30.49 -13.54
CA ALA A 89 48.39 29.50 -14.34
C ALA A 89 47.76 29.44 -15.75
N ASP A 90 48.58 29.54 -16.81
CA ASP A 90 48.20 29.33 -18.22
C ASP A 90 46.81 29.84 -18.64
N GLN A 91 46.70 31.16 -18.92
CA GLN A 91 45.45 31.83 -19.32
C GLN A 91 44.23 31.61 -18.40
N GLN A 92 44.44 31.06 -17.19
CA GLN A 92 43.41 30.85 -16.18
C GLN A 92 43.85 31.40 -14.83
N ALA A 93 42.88 31.71 -13.98
CA ALA A 93 43.12 32.09 -12.60
C ALA A 93 42.09 31.43 -11.67
N GLN A 94 42.53 30.97 -10.51
CA GLN A 94 41.68 30.36 -9.50
C GLN A 94 41.55 31.27 -8.29
N LEU A 95 40.31 31.52 -7.85
CA LEU A 95 40.03 32.12 -6.56
C LEU A 95 40.00 31.01 -5.50
N ILE A 96 40.90 31.11 -4.52
CA ILE A 96 41.05 30.15 -3.43
C ILE A 96 40.67 30.85 -2.13
N VAL A 97 39.82 30.22 -1.32
CA VAL A 97 39.42 30.71 0.01
C VAL A 97 39.64 29.58 1.01
N ALA A 98 40.41 29.85 2.07
CA ALA A 98 40.76 28.85 3.10
C ALA A 98 41.32 27.54 2.50
N GLY A 99 42.20 27.67 1.49
CA GLY A 99 42.84 26.54 0.82
C GLY A 99 41.97 25.81 -0.21
N GLN A 100 40.70 26.17 -0.36
CA GLN A 100 39.78 25.55 -1.33
C GLN A 100 39.59 26.42 -2.58
N ALA A 101 39.76 25.83 -3.77
CA ALA A 101 39.43 26.50 -5.04
C ALA A 101 37.90 26.66 -5.19
N VAL A 102 37.45 27.91 -5.08
CA VAL A 102 36.03 28.27 -5.11
C VAL A 102 35.54 28.40 -6.55
N VAL A 103 36.29 29.11 -7.40
CA VAL A 103 35.98 29.30 -8.82
C VAL A 103 37.25 29.41 -9.67
N THR A 104 37.19 28.85 -10.88
CA THR A 104 38.22 29.02 -11.93
C THR A 104 37.71 29.98 -12.99
N VAL A 105 38.48 31.04 -13.25
CA VAL A 105 38.27 32.00 -14.32
C VAL A 105 39.11 31.57 -15.53
N ASN A 106 38.44 31.23 -16.63
CA ASN A 106 39.09 30.94 -17.91
C ASN A 106 38.97 32.12 -18.88
N ALA A 107 39.67 32.06 -20.01
CA ALA A 107 39.67 33.12 -21.04
C ALA A 107 38.25 33.50 -21.52
N ALA A 108 37.33 32.53 -21.66
CA ALA A 108 35.97 32.79 -22.09
C ALA A 108 35.16 33.60 -21.05
N LEU A 109 35.27 33.25 -19.77
CA LEU A 109 34.62 33.96 -18.66
C LEU A 109 35.24 35.34 -18.42
N ALA A 110 36.56 35.46 -18.58
CA ALA A 110 37.25 36.74 -18.48
C ALA A 110 36.81 37.69 -19.60
N LYS A 111 36.73 37.19 -20.84
CA LYS A 111 36.25 37.94 -22.01
C LYS A 111 34.80 38.40 -21.85
N SER A 112 33.91 37.56 -21.34
CA SER A 112 32.51 37.94 -21.09
C SER A 112 32.33 39.00 -19.99
N ALA A 113 33.37 39.21 -19.17
CA ALA A 113 33.45 40.25 -18.15
C ALA A 113 34.32 41.46 -18.56
N ASN A 114 34.80 41.52 -19.82
CA ASN A 114 35.74 42.55 -20.30
C ASN A 114 36.99 42.70 -19.40
N SER A 115 37.58 41.59 -18.98
CA SER A 115 38.75 41.57 -18.10
C SER A 115 39.74 40.47 -18.49
N SER A 116 40.92 40.44 -17.87
CA SER A 116 41.82 39.29 -17.92
C SER A 116 41.41 38.26 -16.86
N ALA A 117 41.80 36.99 -17.04
CA ALA A 117 41.44 35.93 -16.09
C ALA A 117 41.94 36.25 -14.67
N GLU A 118 43.18 36.74 -14.57
CA GLU A 118 43.79 37.18 -13.33
C GLU A 118 43.11 38.44 -12.76
N GLY A 119 42.88 39.47 -13.60
CA GLY A 119 42.25 40.72 -13.14
C GLY A 119 40.84 40.51 -12.60
N LEU A 120 40.05 39.63 -13.23
CA LEU A 120 38.71 39.28 -12.74
C LEU A 120 38.77 38.50 -11.42
N ALA A 121 39.68 37.52 -11.31
CA ALA A 121 39.86 36.76 -10.09
C ALA A 121 40.36 37.64 -8.92
N GLN A 122 41.25 38.59 -9.18
CA GLN A 122 41.73 39.57 -8.19
C GLN A 122 40.60 40.51 -7.74
N SER A 123 39.75 40.97 -8.66
CA SER A 123 38.58 41.79 -8.31
C SER A 123 37.60 41.03 -7.39
N TRP A 124 37.31 39.76 -7.71
CA TRP A 124 36.47 38.93 -6.85
C TRP A 124 37.14 38.64 -5.50
N ALA A 125 38.45 38.38 -5.48
CA ALA A 125 39.20 38.20 -4.24
C ALA A 125 39.12 39.45 -3.35
N ALA A 126 39.23 40.65 -3.92
CA ALA A 126 39.09 41.89 -3.17
C ALA A 126 37.69 42.03 -2.55
N ASN A 127 36.63 41.71 -3.30
CA ASN A 127 35.26 41.74 -2.78
C ASN A 127 35.05 40.73 -1.64
N VAL A 128 35.58 39.51 -1.77
CA VAL A 128 35.50 38.49 -0.71
C VAL A 128 36.27 38.95 0.52
N LYS A 129 37.50 39.47 0.36
CA LYS A 129 38.30 40.02 1.48
C LYS A 129 37.57 41.12 2.21
N ALA A 130 36.93 42.03 1.49
CA ALA A 130 36.17 43.13 2.07
C ALA A 130 35.00 42.63 2.93
N VAL A 131 34.32 41.56 2.53
CA VAL A 131 33.20 40.99 3.30
C VAL A 131 33.65 40.16 4.50
N LEU A 132 34.84 39.55 4.43
CA LEU A 132 35.45 38.82 5.54
C LEU A 132 36.23 39.70 6.54
N ALA A 133 36.34 41.02 6.27
CA ALA A 133 37.16 41.93 7.05
C ALA A 133 36.62 42.15 8.47
N ASP A 134 35.30 42.32 8.60
CA ASP A 134 34.64 42.47 9.91
C ASP A 134 34.35 41.10 10.53
N PRO A 135 34.37 40.98 11.87
CA PRO A 135 33.87 39.79 12.56
C PRO A 135 32.47 39.41 12.07
N TYR A 136 32.27 38.14 11.73
CA TYR A 136 30.99 37.64 11.24
C TYR A 136 30.59 36.31 11.87
N LEU A 137 29.28 36.06 11.89
CA LEU A 137 28.65 34.81 12.27
C LEU A 137 28.12 34.11 11.02
N THR A 138 28.23 32.80 10.97
CA THR A 138 27.58 31.95 9.97
C THR A 138 26.70 30.96 10.69
N ILE A 139 25.56 30.60 10.11
CA ILE A 139 24.58 29.68 10.69
C ILE A 139 24.21 28.63 9.64
N THR A 140 24.11 27.36 10.05
CA THR A 140 23.59 26.31 9.17
C THR A 140 22.72 25.29 9.93
N PRO A 141 21.55 24.90 9.39
CA PRO A 141 20.89 25.47 8.22
C PRO A 141 20.28 26.87 8.50
N TYR A 142 20.12 27.70 7.46
CA TYR A 142 19.55 29.05 7.48
C TYR A 142 18.89 29.34 6.11
N PRO A 143 17.76 30.09 6.02
CA PRO A 143 16.99 30.71 7.10
C PRO A 143 15.97 29.78 7.79
N GLU A 144 15.91 28.52 7.37
CA GLU A 144 14.90 27.56 7.83
C GLU A 144 15.53 26.21 8.18
N VAL A 145 14.97 25.56 9.20
CA VAL A 145 15.28 24.17 9.56
C VAL A 145 13.98 23.38 9.71
N LEU A 146 13.93 22.24 9.04
CA LEU A 146 12.85 21.27 9.18
C LEU A 146 13.25 20.20 10.19
N VAL A 147 12.47 20.07 11.27
CA VAL A 147 12.73 19.12 12.36
C VAL A 147 11.55 18.16 12.48
N PRO A 148 11.71 16.86 12.19
CA PRO A 148 10.63 15.90 12.39
C PRO A 148 10.27 15.76 13.87
N VAL A 149 8.97 15.68 14.19
CA VAL A 149 8.50 15.52 15.56
C VAL A 149 9.06 14.23 16.19
N GLY A 150 9.64 14.34 17.38
CA GLY A 150 10.34 13.26 18.09
C GLY A 150 11.79 13.05 17.65
N GLU A 151 12.29 13.83 16.70
CA GLU A 151 13.70 13.86 16.28
C GLU A 151 14.33 15.22 16.61
N SER A 152 15.65 15.29 16.43
CA SER A 152 16.39 16.53 16.52
C SER A 152 17.17 16.86 15.25
N ARG A 153 17.46 18.16 15.10
CA ARG A 153 18.43 18.69 14.14
C ARG A 153 19.37 19.62 14.86
N THR A 154 20.59 19.76 14.36
CA THR A 154 21.58 20.69 14.92
C THR A 154 21.63 21.95 14.08
N ILE A 155 21.38 23.09 14.72
CA ILE A 155 21.71 24.40 14.17
C ILE A 155 23.15 24.69 14.61
N ARG A 156 24.08 24.76 13.66
CA ARG A 156 25.49 25.06 13.93
C ARG A 156 25.79 26.50 13.64
N TRP A 157 26.80 27.03 14.34
CA TRP A 157 27.36 28.34 14.07
C TRP A 157 28.88 28.29 13.90
N GLY A 158 29.41 29.28 13.21
CA GLY A 158 30.84 29.44 12.97
C GLY A 158 31.18 30.86 12.50
N GLY A 159 32.32 31.02 11.84
CA GLY A 159 32.85 32.33 11.46
C GLY A 159 33.88 32.86 12.46
N THR A 160 34.14 34.16 12.38
CA THR A 160 35.21 34.84 13.12
C THR A 160 34.73 35.57 14.37
N ALA A 161 33.42 35.73 14.54
CA ALA A 161 32.84 36.49 15.65
C ALA A 161 32.66 35.69 16.95
N GLY A 162 32.79 34.35 16.92
CA GLY A 162 32.72 33.48 18.10
C GLY A 162 31.34 32.88 18.37
N ARG A 163 31.10 32.42 19.61
CA ARG A 163 29.82 31.85 20.07
C ARG A 163 28.76 32.96 20.17
N PRO A 164 27.50 32.73 19.76
CA PRO A 164 26.38 33.63 20.03
C PRO A 164 26.25 33.98 21.52
N ASP A 165 25.86 35.22 21.81
CA ASP A 165 25.66 35.71 23.19
C ASP A 165 24.33 35.22 23.77
N SER A 166 23.32 35.03 22.91
CA SER A 166 22.01 34.52 23.30
C SER A 166 21.42 33.61 22.23
N ILE A 167 20.70 32.59 22.68
CA ILE A 167 19.92 31.68 21.83
C ILE A 167 18.60 31.46 22.54
N SER A 168 17.49 31.82 21.89
CA SER A 168 16.15 31.66 22.45
C SER A 168 15.21 31.08 21.41
N VAL A 169 14.20 30.35 21.88
CA VAL A 169 13.10 29.87 21.05
C VAL A 169 11.85 30.69 21.38
N ALA A 170 11.08 31.04 20.35
CA ALA A 170 9.83 31.76 20.53
C ALA A 170 8.74 30.93 21.24
N ASP A 171 8.72 29.61 21.04
CA ASP A 171 7.73 28.70 21.62
C ASP A 171 8.38 27.38 22.07
N GLU A 172 8.58 27.26 23.39
CA GLU A 172 9.15 26.06 24.04
C GLU A 172 8.19 24.86 24.08
N SER A 173 6.90 25.06 23.77
CA SER A 173 5.94 23.95 23.66
C SER A 173 6.09 23.16 22.36
N VAL A 174 6.64 23.80 21.31
CA VAL A 174 6.86 23.19 19.99
C VAL A 174 8.24 22.55 19.89
N VAL A 175 9.29 23.22 20.40
CA VAL A 175 10.65 22.70 20.41
C VAL A 175 11.37 22.95 21.73
N THR A 176 12.31 22.06 22.05
CA THR A 176 13.29 22.29 23.11
C THR A 176 14.70 22.32 22.53
N MET A 177 15.61 23.00 23.22
CA MET A 177 16.96 23.25 22.76
C MET A 177 17.98 22.83 23.82
N GLN A 178 19.08 22.25 23.36
CA GLN A 178 20.22 21.94 24.21
C GLN A 178 21.52 22.28 23.47
N ASP A 179 22.51 22.80 24.18
CA ASP A 179 23.84 23.02 23.62
C ASP A 179 24.40 21.71 23.03
N SER A 180 24.99 21.79 21.83
CA SER A 180 25.71 20.70 21.21
C SER A 180 26.97 20.37 22.03
N GLN A 181 27.34 19.09 22.08
CA GLN A 181 28.52 18.63 22.82
C GLN A 181 29.84 19.27 22.35
N ASP A 182 29.91 19.69 21.09
CA ASP A 182 31.07 20.37 20.50
C ASP A 182 31.11 21.89 20.78
N GLY A 183 30.09 22.45 21.44
CA GLY A 183 29.96 23.87 21.74
C GLY A 183 29.78 24.78 20.52
N LYS A 184 29.58 24.20 19.32
CA LYS A 184 29.47 24.91 18.04
C LYS A 184 28.08 24.84 17.42
N GLY A 185 27.07 24.54 18.24
CA GLY A 185 25.70 24.44 17.79
C GLY A 185 24.71 24.23 18.93
N VAL A 186 23.44 24.28 18.59
CA VAL A 186 22.32 23.92 19.44
C VAL A 186 21.55 22.78 18.78
N VAL A 187 21.25 21.75 19.56
CA VAL A 187 20.41 20.63 19.17
C VAL A 187 18.96 21.02 19.45
N VAL A 188 18.15 21.11 18.40
CA VAL A 188 16.74 21.46 18.46
C VAL A 188 15.92 20.18 18.33
N TRP A 189 15.12 19.85 19.33
CA TRP A 189 14.19 18.71 19.36
C TRP A 189 12.77 19.17 19.12
N ALA A 190 12.09 18.58 18.14
CA ALA A 190 10.68 18.87 17.91
C ALA A 190 9.78 18.04 18.84
N LEU A 191 9.00 18.71 19.68
CA LEU A 191 8.09 18.09 20.64
C LEU A 191 6.71 17.86 20.04
N GLN A 192 6.20 18.84 19.28
CA GLN A 192 4.88 18.80 18.66
C GLN A 192 4.89 19.41 17.25
N PRO A 193 3.88 19.13 16.40
CA PRO A 193 3.74 19.81 15.12
C PRO A 193 3.49 21.30 15.31
N GLY A 194 4.17 22.14 14.55
CA GLY A 194 4.03 23.60 14.63
C GLY A 194 5.15 24.34 13.90
N ASP A 195 4.99 25.65 13.77
CA ASP A 195 6.02 26.55 13.25
C ASP A 195 6.46 27.46 14.38
N THR A 196 7.76 27.55 14.62
CA THR A 196 8.35 28.43 15.62
C THR A 196 9.63 29.05 15.09
N GLN A 197 10.29 29.87 15.90
CA GLN A 197 11.49 30.58 15.51
C GLN A 197 12.56 30.40 16.58
N VAL A 198 13.80 30.20 16.11
CA VAL A 198 15.00 30.27 16.94
C VAL A 198 15.70 31.58 16.63
N THR A 199 15.91 32.38 17.66
CA THR A 199 16.63 33.65 17.57
C THR A 199 18.05 33.45 18.10
N VAL A 200 19.02 33.85 17.28
CA VAL A 200 20.45 33.82 17.61
C VAL A 200 20.93 35.26 17.70
N GLY A 201 21.29 35.68 18.91
CA GLY A 201 21.81 37.02 19.21
C GLY A 201 23.33 37.03 19.28
N LEU A 202 23.95 38.04 18.67
CA LEU A 202 25.38 38.31 18.78
C LEU A 202 25.61 39.81 18.76
N ARG A 203 26.07 40.36 19.89
CA ARG A 203 26.16 41.81 20.15
C ARG A 203 24.81 42.49 19.89
N GLU A 204 24.78 43.54 19.07
CA GLU A 204 23.55 44.26 18.69
C GLU A 204 22.79 43.60 17.53
N CYS A 205 23.29 42.47 17.01
CA CYS A 205 22.72 41.78 15.86
C CYS A 205 21.83 40.63 16.31
N SER A 206 20.70 40.44 15.63
CA SER A 206 19.79 39.31 15.85
C SER A 206 19.48 38.64 14.52
N SER A 207 19.55 37.31 14.49
CA SER A 207 19.20 36.48 13.34
C SER A 207 18.10 35.50 13.72
N VAL A 208 17.10 35.37 12.85
CA VAL A 208 15.93 34.51 13.08
C VAL A 208 15.98 33.33 12.12
N ILE A 209 15.78 32.12 12.67
CA ILE A 209 15.72 30.87 11.93
C ILE A 209 14.31 30.31 12.10
N SER A 210 13.59 30.11 11.00
CA SER A 210 12.30 29.42 11.01
C SER A 210 12.50 27.95 11.32
N VAL A 211 11.80 27.42 12.32
CA VAL A 211 11.81 26.01 12.68
C VAL A 211 10.47 25.41 12.33
N LEU A 212 10.44 24.57 11.30
CA LEU A 212 9.24 23.86 10.87
C LEU A 212 9.22 22.48 11.52
N CYS A 213 8.25 22.25 12.40
CA CYS A 213 8.06 20.96 13.05
C CYS A 213 6.92 20.21 12.39
N ARG A 214 7.22 19.08 11.74
CA ARG A 214 6.25 18.26 10.99
C ARG A 214 6.40 16.80 11.38
N LYS A 215 5.29 16.05 11.40
CA LYS A 215 5.35 14.59 11.54
C LYS A 215 5.70 13.94 10.20
N TRP A 216 6.30 12.75 10.24
CA TRP A 216 6.34 11.87 9.08
C TRP A 216 4.93 11.42 8.70
N ALA A 217 4.65 11.28 7.41
CA ALA A 217 3.34 10.83 6.91
C ALA A 217 2.99 9.42 7.38
N ALA A 218 3.99 8.58 7.61
CA ALA A 218 3.81 7.24 8.17
C ALA A 218 5.08 6.75 8.88
N ARG A 219 4.92 5.74 9.73
CA ARG A 219 5.99 4.83 10.15
C ARG A 219 5.81 3.49 9.44
N ILE A 220 6.78 3.16 8.60
CA ILE A 220 6.80 1.91 7.81
C ILE A 220 7.95 1.05 8.34
N PRO A 221 7.71 -0.20 8.77
CA PRO A 221 8.81 -1.10 9.16
C PRO A 221 9.73 -1.39 7.96
N PRO A 222 11.03 -1.69 8.16
CA PRO A 222 11.93 -2.01 7.05
C PRO A 222 11.57 -3.34 6.36
N THR A 223 11.07 -4.30 7.14
CA THR A 223 10.77 -5.66 6.68
C THR A 223 9.48 -6.18 7.31
N SER A 224 8.73 -7.03 6.60
CA SER A 224 7.57 -7.78 7.12
C SER A 224 7.59 -9.22 6.63
N GLN A 225 6.83 -10.10 7.28
CA GLN A 225 6.68 -11.50 6.89
C GLN A 225 5.26 -11.77 6.38
N LEU A 226 5.16 -12.29 5.15
CA LEU A 226 3.91 -12.82 4.60
C LEU A 226 3.89 -14.33 4.81
N GLN A 227 2.97 -14.81 5.63
CA GLN A 227 2.76 -16.24 5.80
C GLN A 227 1.91 -16.79 4.66
N VAL A 228 2.40 -17.87 4.04
CA VAL A 228 1.77 -18.53 2.89
C VAL A 228 1.66 -20.03 3.17
N SER A 229 0.50 -20.61 2.90
CA SER A 229 0.29 -22.05 2.92
C SER A 229 0.28 -22.64 1.50
N GLY A 230 0.60 -23.93 1.40
CA GLY A 230 0.63 -24.65 0.12
C GLY A 230 1.87 -24.33 -0.74
N ALA A 231 1.83 -24.75 -2.00
CA ALA A 231 2.99 -24.68 -2.88
C ALA A 231 3.34 -23.25 -3.31
N ARG A 232 2.36 -22.50 -3.85
CA ARG A 232 2.53 -21.14 -4.36
C ARG A 232 1.18 -20.43 -4.49
N LEU A 233 1.11 -19.16 -4.11
CA LEU A 233 -0.04 -18.29 -4.40
C LEU A 233 -0.21 -18.07 -5.91
N ARG A 234 -1.45 -17.87 -6.34
CA ARG A 234 -1.74 -17.47 -7.72
C ARG A 234 -1.13 -16.10 -8.00
N LYS A 235 -0.76 -15.86 -9.27
CA LYS A 235 -0.16 -14.59 -9.70
C LYS A 235 -1.06 -13.39 -9.37
N GLU A 236 -2.37 -13.56 -9.42
CA GLU A 236 -3.34 -12.50 -9.10
C GLU A 236 -3.51 -12.26 -7.59
N GLN A 237 -3.24 -13.26 -6.74
CA GLN A 237 -3.41 -13.17 -5.28
C GLN A 237 -2.20 -12.49 -4.61
N LEU A 238 -0.99 -12.72 -5.13
CA LEU A 238 0.24 -12.24 -4.50
C LEU A 238 0.32 -10.70 -4.37
N PRO A 239 0.07 -9.88 -5.41
CA PRO A 239 0.09 -8.42 -5.26
C PRO A 239 -0.89 -7.93 -4.21
N GLN A 240 -2.07 -8.55 -4.17
CA GLN A 240 -3.11 -8.25 -3.18
C GLN A 240 -2.66 -8.61 -1.76
N ALA A 241 -2.10 -9.81 -1.55
CA ALA A 241 -1.60 -10.24 -0.25
C ALA A 241 -0.48 -9.32 0.26
N VAL A 242 0.47 -8.95 -0.61
CA VAL A 242 1.55 -8.01 -0.29
C VAL A 242 1.01 -6.62 0.03
N GLU A 243 0.08 -6.10 -0.78
CA GLU A 243 -0.52 -4.79 -0.54
C GLU A 243 -1.24 -4.75 0.81
N CYS A 244 -2.11 -5.73 1.11
CA CYS A 244 -2.82 -5.80 2.38
C CYS A 244 -1.85 -5.95 3.57
N LEU A 245 -0.79 -6.74 3.44
CA LEU A 245 0.25 -6.84 4.46
C LEU A 245 0.94 -5.49 4.69
N VAL A 246 1.43 -4.82 3.64
CA VAL A 246 2.13 -3.54 3.78
C VAL A 246 1.21 -2.47 4.38
N ARG A 247 -0.07 -2.44 4.01
CA ARG A 247 -1.05 -1.51 4.63
C ARG A 247 -1.26 -1.80 6.11
N SER A 248 -1.43 -3.07 6.49
CA SER A 248 -1.72 -3.46 7.87
C SER A 248 -0.55 -3.23 8.84
N VAL A 249 0.69 -3.27 8.35
CA VAL A 249 1.90 -3.01 9.17
C VAL A 249 2.38 -1.55 9.10
N THR A 250 1.79 -0.72 8.24
CA THR A 250 2.13 0.70 8.12
C THR A 250 1.27 1.53 9.07
N ASN A 251 1.92 2.24 10.00
CA ASN A 251 1.24 3.21 10.83
C ASN A 251 1.17 4.56 10.09
N LEU A 252 0.03 4.81 9.43
CA LEU A 252 -0.24 6.00 8.62
C LEU A 252 -0.86 7.10 9.49
N GLU A 253 -0.34 8.32 9.43
CA GLU A 253 -0.95 9.44 10.16
C GLU A 253 -2.33 9.82 9.56
N PRO A 254 -3.30 10.27 10.37
CA PRO A 254 -4.61 10.69 9.88
C PRO A 254 -4.52 11.77 8.78
N GLY A 255 -5.19 11.55 7.65
CA GLY A 255 -5.15 12.44 6.49
C GLY A 255 -3.92 12.29 5.58
N ALA A 256 -2.95 11.44 5.95
CA ALA A 256 -1.95 10.95 5.01
C ALA A 256 -2.53 9.83 4.13
N TRP A 257 -1.87 9.55 3.01
CA TRP A 257 -2.22 8.46 2.11
C TRP A 257 -0.99 7.64 1.75
N LEU A 258 -1.22 6.37 1.41
CA LEU A 258 -0.19 5.40 1.07
C LEU A 258 -0.33 4.93 -0.38
N ALA A 259 0.75 5.03 -1.16
CA ALA A 259 0.93 4.31 -2.42
C ALA A 259 1.90 3.14 -2.22
N ILE A 260 1.52 2.00 -2.78
CA ILE A 260 2.29 0.77 -2.77
C ILE A 260 2.51 0.39 -4.23
N GLY A 261 3.77 0.21 -4.62
CA GLY A 261 4.16 -0.21 -5.96
C GLY A 261 3.87 -1.68 -6.21
N THR A 262 4.16 -2.13 -7.43
CA THR A 262 4.09 -3.55 -7.77
C THR A 262 5.21 -4.33 -7.04
N PRO A 263 4.91 -5.47 -6.40
CA PRO A 263 5.94 -6.30 -5.79
C PRO A 263 6.89 -6.88 -6.85
N VAL A 264 8.19 -6.80 -6.60
CA VAL A 264 9.26 -7.38 -7.44
C VAL A 264 9.94 -8.48 -6.65
N THR A 265 10.22 -9.62 -7.30
CA THR A 265 10.93 -10.74 -6.66
C THR A 265 12.32 -10.32 -6.19
N SER A 266 12.71 -10.78 -5.01
CA SER A 266 14.05 -10.64 -4.41
C SER A 266 14.52 -11.98 -3.86
N ALA A 267 15.78 -12.08 -3.41
CA ALA A 267 16.37 -13.35 -2.95
C ALA A 267 15.54 -14.05 -1.86
N ASP A 268 15.02 -13.28 -0.89
CA ASP A 268 14.30 -13.81 0.29
C ASP A 268 12.78 -13.58 0.24
N GLY A 269 12.23 -13.18 -0.91
CA GLY A 269 10.80 -12.88 -1.05
C GLY A 269 10.54 -11.77 -2.07
N TYR A 270 9.98 -10.65 -1.62
CA TYR A 270 9.58 -9.54 -2.48
C TYR A 270 10.06 -8.19 -1.96
N GLN A 271 10.29 -7.26 -2.89
CA GLN A 271 10.53 -5.86 -2.63
C GLN A 271 9.36 -5.04 -3.17
N VAL A 272 8.93 -4.04 -2.41
CA VAL A 272 7.87 -3.14 -2.85
C VAL A 272 8.22 -1.70 -2.47
N ASN A 273 8.09 -0.79 -3.43
CA ASN A 273 8.27 0.63 -3.16
C ASN A 273 7.02 1.18 -2.49
N VAL A 274 7.20 1.83 -1.35
CA VAL A 274 6.12 2.38 -0.53
C VAL A 274 6.35 3.88 -0.38
N LYS A 275 5.29 4.65 -0.64
CA LYS A 275 5.27 6.11 -0.54
C LYS A 275 4.12 6.53 0.34
N ALA A 276 4.40 7.25 1.42
CA ALA A 276 3.39 7.87 2.28
C ALA A 276 3.52 9.39 2.22
N GLU A 277 2.42 10.11 2.00
CA GLU A 277 2.40 11.57 1.90
C GLU A 277 1.11 12.18 2.46
N GLY A 278 1.14 13.46 2.81
CA GLY A 278 -0.03 14.27 3.09
C GLY A 278 0.38 15.73 3.25
N GLY A 279 -0.53 16.67 3.00
CA GLY A 279 -0.19 18.10 2.92
C GLY A 279 0.45 18.68 4.18
N ALA A 280 0.14 18.10 5.35
CA ALA A 280 0.69 18.51 6.65
C ALA A 280 1.90 17.68 7.11
N TYR A 281 2.39 16.75 6.29
CA TYR A 281 3.35 15.72 6.71
C TYR A 281 4.59 15.66 5.83
N LEU A 282 5.68 15.18 6.42
CA LEU A 282 6.90 14.85 5.68
C LEU A 282 6.72 13.55 4.90
N PRO A 283 7.03 13.54 3.60
CA PRO A 283 6.85 12.36 2.78
C PRO A 283 7.82 11.27 3.21
N VAL A 284 7.37 10.01 3.18
CA VAL A 284 8.22 8.84 3.38
C VAL A 284 8.27 8.06 2.08
N VAL A 285 9.47 7.84 1.56
CA VAL A 285 9.71 6.96 0.40
C VAL A 285 10.68 5.87 0.85
N ARG A 286 10.28 4.61 0.70
CA ARG A 286 11.09 3.47 1.13
C ARG A 286 10.85 2.24 0.26
N THR A 287 11.88 1.44 0.05
CA THR A 287 11.74 0.05 -0.43
C THR A 287 11.50 -0.86 0.77
N HIS A 288 10.32 -1.46 0.85
CA HIS A 288 9.92 -2.39 1.91
C HIS A 288 10.18 -3.84 1.49
N MET A 289 10.81 -4.62 2.36
CA MET A 289 11.06 -6.04 2.12
C MET A 289 9.93 -6.89 2.69
N VAL A 290 9.39 -7.81 1.89
CA VAL A 290 8.41 -8.80 2.31
C VAL A 290 9.03 -10.19 2.19
N GLN A 291 9.32 -10.80 3.33
CA GLN A 291 9.82 -12.17 3.41
C GLN A 291 8.65 -13.15 3.36
N ILE A 292 8.85 -14.29 2.68
CA ILE A 292 7.82 -15.34 2.63
C ILE A 292 8.11 -16.38 3.71
N GLN A 293 7.16 -16.57 4.61
CA GLN A 293 7.18 -17.67 5.59
C GLN A 293 6.19 -18.75 5.18
N ARG A 294 6.66 -19.99 4.98
CA ARG A 294 5.75 -21.10 4.70
C ARG A 294 5.15 -21.64 5.99
N ILE A 295 3.84 -21.84 5.99
CA ILE A 295 3.10 -22.45 7.10
C ILE A 295 2.28 -23.64 6.60
N ALA A 296 1.87 -24.52 7.51
CA ALA A 296 0.85 -25.52 7.21
C ALA A 296 -0.49 -24.81 6.94
N ALA A 297 -1.28 -25.34 6.00
CA ALA A 297 -2.64 -24.87 5.83
C ALA A 297 -3.45 -25.19 7.10
N PRO A 298 -4.32 -24.27 7.57
CA PRO A 298 -5.23 -24.57 8.67
C PRO A 298 -6.11 -25.79 8.33
N GLU A 299 -6.40 -26.60 9.34
CA GLU A 299 -7.24 -27.77 9.19
C GLU A 299 -8.59 -27.40 8.56
N MET A 300 -9.08 -28.27 7.67
CA MET A 300 -10.38 -28.09 7.04
C MET A 300 -11.47 -28.61 7.98
N THR A 301 -12.11 -27.69 8.68
CA THR A 301 -13.27 -27.93 9.54
C THR A 301 -14.57 -27.82 8.75
N ALA A 302 -15.68 -28.28 9.34
CA ALA A 302 -17.01 -27.90 8.88
C ALA A 302 -17.21 -26.40 9.12
N ASP A 303 -16.91 -25.60 8.10
CA ASP A 303 -16.99 -24.15 8.17
C ASP A 303 -18.47 -23.69 8.21
N THR A 304 -18.75 -22.54 8.82
CA THR A 304 -20.01 -21.82 8.59
C THR A 304 -20.00 -21.23 7.18
N LEU A 305 -21.11 -21.31 6.44
CA LEU A 305 -21.26 -20.65 5.14
C LEU A 305 -21.97 -19.31 5.33
N LEU A 306 -21.33 -18.23 4.89
CA LEU A 306 -21.90 -16.89 4.80
C LEU A 306 -22.28 -16.63 3.34
N VAL A 307 -23.51 -16.19 3.07
CA VAL A 307 -23.98 -15.96 1.68
C VAL A 307 -24.41 -14.51 1.49
N SER A 308 -23.68 -13.79 0.64
CA SER A 308 -24.07 -12.47 0.15
C SER A 308 -24.55 -12.57 -1.31
N ASN A 309 -25.86 -12.73 -1.49
CA ASN A 309 -26.52 -12.73 -2.81
C ASN A 309 -27.89 -12.04 -2.76
N VAL A 310 -28.15 -11.23 -1.73
CA VAL A 310 -29.46 -10.60 -1.51
C VAL A 310 -29.29 -9.10 -1.21
N PRO A 311 -29.86 -8.20 -2.03
CA PRO A 311 -30.34 -8.48 -3.39
C PRO A 311 -29.15 -8.84 -4.31
N GLU A 312 -29.35 -9.78 -5.23
CA GLU A 312 -28.33 -10.12 -6.24
C GLU A 312 -28.06 -8.97 -7.22
N LYS A 313 -29.12 -8.23 -7.57
CA LYS A 313 -29.07 -7.04 -8.43
C LYS A 313 -29.05 -5.80 -7.56
N VAL A 314 -27.87 -5.17 -7.47
CA VAL A 314 -27.64 -4.04 -6.59
C VAL A 314 -27.87 -2.74 -7.34
N ALA A 315 -28.89 -1.98 -6.92
CA ALA A 315 -29.33 -0.77 -7.62
C ALA A 315 -28.69 0.54 -7.10
N GLY A 316 -27.99 0.50 -5.97
CA GLY A 316 -27.27 1.63 -5.37
C GLY A 316 -26.39 1.18 -4.21
N SER A 317 -25.74 2.13 -3.53
CA SER A 317 -24.85 1.81 -2.41
C SER A 317 -25.58 1.08 -1.26
N ALA A 318 -25.02 -0.02 -0.76
CA ALA A 318 -25.60 -0.83 0.31
C ALA A 318 -24.57 -1.71 1.03
N VAL A 319 -24.87 -2.04 2.28
CA VAL A 319 -24.27 -3.19 2.98
C VAL A 319 -25.09 -4.42 2.63
N LEU A 320 -24.48 -5.38 1.93
CA LEU A 320 -25.12 -6.57 1.34
C LEU A 320 -25.01 -7.80 2.24
N LEU A 321 -24.07 -7.79 3.17
CA LEU A 321 -23.90 -8.81 4.20
C LEU A 321 -23.10 -8.20 5.34
N ARG A 322 -23.47 -8.52 6.58
CA ARG A 322 -22.65 -8.35 7.77
C ARG A 322 -22.83 -9.55 8.68
N GLU A 323 -21.75 -10.25 9.01
CA GLU A 323 -21.79 -11.43 9.87
C GLU A 323 -20.56 -11.52 10.78
N HIS A 324 -20.72 -12.18 11.93
CA HIS A 324 -19.60 -12.47 12.82
C HIS A 324 -18.81 -13.69 12.33
N LEU A 325 -17.49 -13.59 12.47
CA LEU A 325 -16.56 -14.69 12.25
C LEU A 325 -16.00 -15.09 13.62
N GLY A 326 -16.53 -16.19 14.13
CA GLY A 326 -16.22 -16.73 15.45
C GLY A 326 -14.78 -17.21 15.60
N GLN A 327 -14.32 -17.29 16.85
CA GLN A 327 -12.97 -17.74 17.19
C GLN A 327 -12.67 -19.13 16.66
N ARG A 328 -11.56 -19.30 15.92
CA ARG A 328 -11.03 -20.58 15.43
C ARG A 328 -11.99 -21.42 14.57
N GLN A 329 -13.22 -20.94 14.35
CA GLN A 329 -14.17 -21.53 13.45
C GLN A 329 -13.99 -20.88 12.08
N GLY A 330 -13.58 -21.67 11.10
CA GLY A 330 -13.52 -21.20 9.72
C GLY A 330 -14.90 -20.81 9.23
N ALA A 331 -14.99 -19.76 8.41
CA ALA A 331 -16.17 -19.48 7.62
C ALA A 331 -15.83 -19.43 6.14
N ARG A 332 -16.78 -19.82 5.30
CA ARG A 332 -16.72 -19.65 3.86
C ARG A 332 -17.72 -18.58 3.45
N LEU A 333 -17.24 -17.49 2.87
CA LEU A 333 -18.08 -16.48 2.25
C LEU A 333 -18.28 -16.81 0.78
N LEU A 334 -19.53 -16.98 0.37
CA LEU A 334 -19.97 -16.88 -1.02
C LEU A 334 -20.54 -15.48 -1.26
N TRP A 335 -20.07 -14.80 -2.30
CA TRP A 335 -20.67 -13.54 -2.75
C TRP A 335 -20.85 -13.53 -4.27
N HIS A 336 -21.98 -13.02 -4.72
CA HIS A 336 -22.34 -12.90 -6.13
C HIS A 336 -23.26 -11.71 -6.29
N HIS A 337 -22.87 -10.71 -7.08
CA HIS A 337 -23.65 -9.49 -7.24
C HIS A 337 -23.48 -8.88 -8.63
N VAL A 338 -24.58 -8.39 -9.18
CA VAL A 338 -24.67 -7.66 -10.44
C VAL A 338 -24.87 -6.17 -10.12
N ASN A 339 -24.09 -5.31 -10.77
CA ASN A 339 -24.35 -3.87 -10.72
C ASN A 339 -25.57 -3.54 -11.59
N ALA A 340 -26.72 -3.33 -10.95
CA ALA A 340 -27.96 -2.93 -11.61
C ALA A 340 -28.19 -1.41 -11.60
N SER A 341 -27.26 -0.62 -11.07
CA SER A 341 -27.31 0.84 -11.17
C SER A 341 -26.88 1.35 -12.55
N SER A 342 -27.13 2.63 -12.80
CA SER A 342 -26.63 3.36 -13.96
C SER A 342 -25.17 3.83 -13.81
N SER A 343 -24.57 3.69 -12.63
CA SER A 343 -23.23 4.17 -12.28
C SER A 343 -22.26 3.01 -12.06
N PRO A 344 -20.94 3.20 -12.21
CA PRO A 344 -19.97 2.21 -11.76
C PRO A 344 -20.05 1.98 -10.25
N MET A 345 -19.94 0.72 -9.82
CA MET A 345 -19.92 0.32 -8.43
C MET A 345 -18.58 -0.28 -8.02
N HIS A 346 -18.21 -0.08 -6.76
CA HIS A 346 -17.13 -0.75 -6.07
C HIS A 346 -17.75 -1.79 -5.13
N LEU A 347 -17.56 -3.07 -5.46
CA LEU A 347 -17.97 -4.19 -4.63
C LEU A 347 -16.75 -4.64 -3.80
N SER A 348 -16.89 -4.69 -2.49
CA SER A 348 -15.79 -5.00 -1.58
C SER A 348 -16.19 -5.97 -0.48
N VAL A 349 -15.20 -6.75 -0.06
CA VAL A 349 -15.29 -7.59 1.14
C VAL A 349 -14.34 -6.99 2.18
N ARG A 350 -14.90 -6.58 3.31
CA ARG A 350 -14.19 -5.95 4.41
C ARG A 350 -14.20 -6.85 5.63
N VAL A 351 -13.12 -6.79 6.40
CA VAL A 351 -13.01 -7.46 7.69
C VAL A 351 -12.68 -6.43 8.74
N HIS A 352 -13.46 -6.42 9.81
CA HIS A 352 -13.34 -5.50 10.92
C HIS A 352 -12.85 -6.24 12.15
N ASN A 353 -11.84 -5.67 12.79
CA ASN A 353 -11.37 -6.10 14.10
C ASN A 353 -11.64 -4.96 15.09
N LEU A 354 -12.68 -5.14 15.90
CA LEU A 354 -13.08 -4.18 16.93
C LEU A 354 -12.34 -4.41 18.26
N GLY A 355 -11.48 -5.44 18.32
CA GLY A 355 -10.69 -5.77 19.50
C GLY A 355 -9.47 -4.87 19.68
N ASP A 356 -8.75 -5.12 20.76
CA ASP A 356 -7.54 -4.41 21.20
C ASP A 356 -6.23 -5.07 20.72
N ARG A 357 -6.32 -6.23 20.07
CA ARG A 357 -5.17 -6.99 19.54
C ARG A 357 -5.36 -7.32 18.07
N ALA A 358 -4.25 -7.43 17.35
CA ALA A 358 -4.29 -7.89 15.96
C ALA A 358 -4.69 -9.38 15.89
N ILE A 359 -5.57 -9.72 14.95
CA ILE A 359 -6.03 -11.10 14.71
C ILE A 359 -5.48 -11.55 13.35
N PRO A 360 -4.60 -12.57 13.27
CA PRO A 360 -4.17 -13.12 12.00
C PRO A 360 -5.32 -13.90 11.34
N LEU A 361 -5.59 -13.61 10.08
CA LEU A 361 -6.65 -14.24 9.30
C LEU A 361 -6.05 -15.00 8.12
N HIS A 362 -6.19 -16.32 8.10
CA HIS A 362 -5.84 -17.13 6.94
C HIS A 362 -6.95 -17.07 5.89
N LEU A 363 -6.56 -16.86 4.64
CA LEU A 363 -7.44 -16.70 3.49
C LEU A 363 -7.11 -17.70 2.38
N THR A 364 -8.14 -18.41 1.92
CA THR A 364 -8.14 -19.14 0.65
C THR A 364 -9.27 -18.59 -0.20
N GLU A 365 -8.98 -18.15 -1.44
CA GLU A 365 -9.99 -17.44 -2.25
C GLU A 365 -9.99 -17.86 -3.72
N GLY A 366 -11.18 -17.99 -4.29
CA GLY A 366 -11.41 -18.01 -5.72
C GLY A 366 -12.39 -16.89 -6.09
N ARG A 367 -12.02 -16.07 -7.09
CA ARG A 367 -12.86 -14.97 -7.57
C ARG A 367 -12.85 -14.86 -9.08
N ALA A 368 -13.90 -14.28 -9.63
CA ALA A 368 -14.01 -13.93 -11.04
C ALA A 368 -14.86 -12.66 -11.21
N GLY A 369 -14.75 -12.06 -12.38
CA GLY A 369 -15.33 -10.76 -12.69
C GLY A 369 -14.28 -9.63 -12.66
N PRO A 370 -14.62 -8.43 -13.18
CA PRO A 370 -15.91 -8.06 -13.75
C PRO A 370 -16.25 -8.88 -15.01
N SER A 371 -17.51 -9.30 -15.15
CA SER A 371 -18.02 -10.12 -16.25
C SER A 371 -19.46 -9.74 -16.59
N LEU A 372 -19.88 -9.97 -17.83
CA LEU A 372 -21.30 -9.96 -18.23
C LEU A 372 -21.92 -11.37 -18.24
N ASP A 373 -21.10 -12.40 -18.10
CA ASP A 373 -21.49 -13.81 -18.08
C ASP A 373 -21.49 -14.32 -16.63
N GLU A 374 -22.70 -14.54 -16.09
CA GLU A 374 -22.95 -14.94 -14.70
C GLU A 374 -22.42 -16.36 -14.44
N LEU A 375 -22.68 -17.26 -15.39
CA LEU A 375 -22.30 -18.67 -15.30
C LEU A 375 -20.78 -18.84 -15.39
N PHE A 376 -20.11 -18.09 -16.28
CA PHE A 376 -18.66 -18.07 -16.34
C PHE A 376 -18.03 -17.56 -15.04
N ALA A 377 -18.52 -16.43 -14.50
CA ALA A 377 -17.94 -15.84 -13.30
C ALA A 377 -18.08 -16.77 -12.09
N GLY A 378 -19.28 -17.32 -11.84
CA GLY A 378 -19.50 -18.24 -10.74
C GLY A 378 -18.68 -19.53 -10.88
N HIS A 379 -18.59 -20.08 -12.09
CA HIS A 379 -17.79 -21.27 -12.35
C HIS A 379 -16.28 -21.04 -12.10
N VAL A 380 -15.71 -19.96 -12.62
CA VAL A 380 -14.28 -19.63 -12.43
C VAL A 380 -13.97 -19.37 -10.95
N ALA A 381 -14.86 -18.68 -10.22
CA ALA A 381 -14.69 -18.45 -8.80
C ALA A 381 -14.67 -19.78 -8.01
N ALA A 382 -15.63 -20.67 -8.27
CA ALA A 382 -15.70 -21.98 -7.62
C ALA A 382 -14.52 -22.90 -7.99
N SER A 383 -14.13 -22.94 -9.27
CA SER A 383 -12.99 -23.73 -9.79
C SER A 383 -11.68 -23.36 -9.11
N ARG A 384 -11.36 -22.05 -9.07
CA ARG A 384 -10.17 -21.52 -8.39
C ARG A 384 -10.19 -21.82 -6.90
N PHE A 385 -11.33 -21.59 -6.25
CA PHE A 385 -11.48 -21.82 -4.81
C PHE A 385 -11.28 -23.29 -4.45
N MET A 386 -11.95 -24.22 -5.15
CA MET A 386 -11.84 -25.66 -4.90
C MET A 386 -10.40 -26.14 -5.12
N SER A 387 -9.76 -25.70 -6.21
CA SER A 387 -8.36 -26.01 -6.46
C SER A 387 -7.44 -25.54 -5.33
N ASP A 388 -7.63 -24.32 -4.82
CA ASP A 388 -6.77 -23.75 -3.78
C ASP A 388 -7.04 -24.38 -2.42
N LEU A 389 -8.32 -24.61 -2.08
CA LEU A 389 -8.75 -25.24 -0.83
C LEU A 389 -8.11 -26.63 -0.66
N PHE A 390 -8.28 -27.51 -1.64
CA PHE A 390 -7.76 -28.88 -1.54
C PHE A 390 -6.25 -28.99 -1.79
N SER A 391 -5.63 -27.97 -2.37
CA SER A 391 -4.16 -27.88 -2.46
C SER A 391 -3.53 -27.18 -1.25
N GLY A 392 -4.34 -26.75 -0.27
CA GLY A 392 -3.87 -26.03 0.92
C GLY A 392 -3.28 -24.64 0.61
N ILE A 393 -3.60 -24.04 -0.53
CA ILE A 393 -3.07 -22.74 -0.95
C ILE A 393 -3.83 -21.62 -0.25
N GLY A 394 -3.08 -20.69 0.36
CA GLY A 394 -3.64 -19.53 1.04
C GLY A 394 -2.56 -18.64 1.64
N TYR A 395 -2.97 -17.54 2.26
CA TYR A 395 -2.07 -16.57 2.91
C TYR A 395 -2.68 -15.99 4.17
N VAL A 396 -1.85 -15.48 5.07
CA VAL A 396 -2.30 -14.85 6.32
C VAL A 396 -2.15 -13.34 6.23
N LEU A 397 -3.22 -12.63 6.61
CA LEU A 397 -3.20 -11.19 6.80
C LEU A 397 -3.35 -10.88 8.30
N PRO A 398 -2.49 -10.03 8.89
CA PRO A 398 -2.77 -9.48 10.20
C PRO A 398 -3.90 -8.45 10.05
N ILE A 399 -4.98 -8.59 10.83
CA ILE A 399 -6.05 -7.59 10.94
C ILE A 399 -5.77 -6.77 12.22
N PRO A 400 -5.24 -5.55 12.15
CA PRO A 400 -4.88 -4.74 13.32
C PRO A 400 -6.07 -4.46 14.24
N ALA A 401 -5.79 -4.21 15.51
CA ALA A 401 -6.77 -3.76 16.50
C ALA A 401 -7.49 -2.49 16.04
N GLY A 402 -8.79 -2.39 16.34
CA GLY A 402 -9.63 -1.23 16.03
C GLY A 402 -9.68 -0.84 14.54
N SER A 403 -9.45 -1.78 13.62
CA SER A 403 -9.28 -1.49 12.19
C SER A 403 -10.29 -2.21 11.30
N SER A 404 -10.38 -1.74 10.06
CA SER A 404 -11.12 -2.33 8.95
C SER A 404 -10.19 -2.52 7.77
N ILE A 405 -10.13 -3.73 7.21
CA ILE A 405 -9.31 -4.07 6.05
C ILE A 405 -10.20 -4.55 4.91
N GLU A 406 -10.03 -3.97 3.72
CA GLU A 406 -10.60 -4.50 2.49
C GLU A 406 -9.75 -5.66 1.96
N ILE A 407 -10.30 -6.88 2.03
CA ILE A 407 -9.61 -8.13 1.68
C ILE A 407 -9.98 -8.68 0.31
N SER A 408 -10.96 -8.09 -0.37
CA SER A 408 -11.28 -8.29 -1.78
C SER A 408 -11.97 -7.04 -2.31
N GLU A 409 -11.70 -6.71 -3.57
CA GLU A 409 -12.37 -5.60 -4.25
C GLU A 409 -12.56 -5.93 -5.74
N VAL A 410 -13.66 -5.47 -6.32
CA VAL A 410 -13.92 -5.47 -7.76
C VAL A 410 -14.69 -4.20 -8.13
N ARG A 411 -14.28 -3.54 -9.22
CA ARG A 411 -15.06 -2.46 -9.82
C ARG A 411 -15.94 -3.03 -10.93
N LEU A 412 -17.23 -2.70 -10.88
CA LEU A 412 -18.26 -3.18 -11.80
C LEU A 412 -18.85 -2.00 -12.56
N ARG A 413 -18.80 -2.01 -13.88
CA ARG A 413 -19.62 -1.12 -14.71
C ARG A 413 -21.09 -1.53 -14.63
N PRO A 414 -22.03 -0.67 -15.04
CA PRO A 414 -23.43 -1.07 -15.16
C PRO A 414 -23.57 -2.40 -15.90
N ARG A 415 -24.37 -3.31 -15.34
CA ARG A 415 -24.65 -4.68 -15.79
C ARG A 415 -23.51 -5.69 -15.65
N GLU A 416 -22.31 -5.28 -15.26
CA GLU A 416 -21.24 -6.21 -14.92
C GLU A 416 -21.49 -6.82 -13.53
N LEU A 417 -20.96 -8.01 -13.32
CA LEU A 417 -21.04 -8.75 -12.08
C LEU A 417 -19.69 -9.30 -11.66
N ALA A 418 -19.60 -9.67 -10.39
CA ALA A 418 -18.49 -10.44 -9.88
C ALA A 418 -18.97 -11.53 -8.92
N SER A 419 -18.16 -12.57 -8.80
CA SER A 419 -18.42 -13.71 -7.93
C SER A 419 -17.16 -14.10 -7.19
N GLY A 420 -17.32 -14.55 -5.95
CA GLY A 420 -16.21 -15.08 -5.17
C GLY A 420 -16.65 -16.07 -4.11
N VAL A 421 -15.72 -16.99 -3.83
CA VAL A 421 -15.78 -17.91 -2.70
C VAL A 421 -14.50 -17.72 -1.90
N LYS A 422 -14.61 -17.46 -0.61
CA LYS A 422 -13.47 -17.18 0.26
C LYS A 422 -13.61 -17.94 1.58
N ARG A 423 -12.65 -18.80 1.89
CA ARG A 423 -12.50 -19.39 3.21
C ARG A 423 -11.64 -18.45 4.07
N MET A 424 -12.11 -18.18 5.28
CA MET A 424 -11.58 -17.23 6.24
C MET A 424 -11.43 -17.96 7.57
N VAL A 425 -10.20 -18.10 8.07
CA VAL A 425 -9.93 -18.82 9.32
C VAL A 425 -9.13 -17.91 10.25
N PRO A 426 -9.73 -17.38 11.33
CA PRO A 426 -8.99 -16.68 12.37
C PRO A 426 -8.00 -17.63 13.05
N LEU A 427 -6.72 -17.22 13.12
CA LEU A 427 -5.65 -18.02 13.74
C LEU A 427 -5.36 -17.59 15.19
N GLY A 428 -5.91 -16.46 15.64
CA GLY A 428 -5.79 -15.94 16.99
C GLY A 428 -7.12 -15.87 17.73
N ASP A 429 -7.05 -15.49 18.99
CA ASP A 429 -8.24 -15.25 19.81
C ASP A 429 -8.86 -13.89 19.46
N GLY A 430 -10.19 -13.82 19.54
CA GLY A 430 -10.96 -12.63 19.19
C GLY A 430 -12.00 -12.90 18.10
N GLU A 431 -12.90 -11.94 17.93
CA GLU A 431 -13.97 -12.00 16.93
C GLU A 431 -13.70 -10.99 15.82
N LEU A 432 -13.97 -11.41 14.58
CA LEU A 432 -13.94 -10.53 13.42
C LEU A 432 -15.36 -10.34 12.90
N ILE A 433 -15.62 -9.19 12.28
CA ILE A 433 -16.87 -8.97 11.53
C ILE A 433 -16.51 -8.95 10.05
N VAL A 434 -17.26 -9.71 9.24
CA VAL A 434 -17.12 -9.71 7.79
C VAL A 434 -18.26 -8.92 7.20
N GLU A 435 -17.94 -8.00 6.30
CA GLU A 435 -18.91 -7.17 5.60
C GLU A 435 -18.72 -7.28 4.08
N VAL A 436 -19.83 -7.34 3.33
CA VAL A 436 -19.85 -7.18 1.88
C VAL A 436 -20.59 -5.89 1.58
N THR A 437 -19.94 -4.96 0.87
CA THR A 437 -20.52 -3.66 0.53
C THR A 437 -20.46 -3.39 -0.96
N ALA A 438 -21.48 -2.73 -1.48
CA ALA A 438 -21.46 -2.07 -2.77
C ALA A 438 -21.54 -0.56 -2.57
N GLU A 439 -20.66 0.18 -3.23
CA GLU A 439 -20.61 1.64 -3.15
C GLU A 439 -20.53 2.23 -4.56
N GLU A 440 -21.38 3.21 -4.87
CA GLU A 440 -21.25 3.96 -6.13
C GLU A 440 -19.91 4.70 -6.19
N THR A 441 -19.18 4.49 -7.29
CA THR A 441 -17.82 4.99 -7.43
C THR A 441 -17.82 6.44 -7.91
N THR A 442 -17.53 7.39 -7.03
CA THR A 442 -17.33 8.82 -7.40
C THR A 442 -15.85 9.18 -7.63
N GLY A 443 -14.91 8.22 -7.49
CA GLY A 443 -13.47 8.46 -7.63
C GLY A 443 -12.62 7.19 -7.71
N THR A 444 -11.30 7.34 -7.67
CA THR A 444 -10.39 6.17 -7.60
C THR A 444 -10.40 5.61 -6.18
N SER A 445 -11.30 4.66 -5.91
CA SER A 445 -11.25 3.88 -4.66
C SER A 445 -9.89 3.21 -4.53
N ARG A 446 -9.18 3.49 -3.44
CA ARG A 446 -7.91 2.84 -3.07
C ARG A 446 -8.23 1.93 -1.89
N ARG A 447 -7.82 0.65 -1.97
CA ARG A 447 -7.87 -0.26 -0.82
C ARG A 447 -7.31 0.43 0.40
N SER A 448 -8.07 0.42 1.48
CA SER A 448 -7.71 1.16 2.67
C SER A 448 -7.76 0.23 3.87
N VAL A 449 -6.72 0.32 4.70
CA VAL A 449 -6.82 -0.07 6.10
C VAL A 449 -7.24 1.21 6.80
N THR A 450 -8.44 1.22 7.36
CA THR A 450 -9.00 2.38 8.05
C THR A 450 -9.27 2.04 9.50
N ALA A 451 -9.45 3.06 10.33
CA ALA A 451 -10.11 2.84 11.62
C ALA A 451 -11.48 2.19 11.39
N ALA A 452 -11.86 1.26 12.25
CA ALA A 452 -13.20 0.70 12.22
C ALA A 452 -14.23 1.84 12.48
N PRO A 453 -15.32 1.93 11.72
CA PRO A 453 -16.33 2.97 11.93
C PRO A 453 -16.90 2.91 13.35
N GLY A 454 -17.07 4.07 13.99
CA GLY A 454 -17.61 4.16 15.35
C GLY A 454 -19.00 3.50 15.50
N SER A 455 -19.81 3.52 14.44
CA SER A 455 -21.12 2.86 14.40
C SER A 455 -21.03 1.35 14.61
N MET A 456 -19.94 0.69 14.23
CA MET A 456 -19.76 -0.75 14.47
C MET A 456 -19.55 -1.12 15.93
N TYR A 457 -19.13 -0.16 16.77
CA TYR A 457 -19.04 -0.38 18.21
C TYR A 457 -20.41 -0.28 18.90
N ALA A 458 -21.32 0.50 18.33
CA ALA A 458 -22.64 0.76 18.91
C ALA A 458 -23.72 -0.22 18.42
N ASP A 459 -23.66 -0.64 17.15
CA ASP A 459 -24.66 -1.50 16.53
C ASP A 459 -23.97 -2.63 15.73
N ARG A 460 -24.30 -3.88 16.07
CA ARG A 460 -23.75 -5.10 15.43
C ARG A 460 -24.86 -5.99 14.87
N PRO A 461 -25.80 -5.45 14.06
CA PRO A 461 -26.87 -6.28 13.53
C PRO A 461 -26.26 -7.17 12.43
N THR A 462 -26.50 -8.47 12.53
CA THR A 462 -26.17 -9.43 11.49
C THR A 462 -27.24 -9.44 10.42
N SER A 463 -26.86 -9.76 9.19
CA SER A 463 -27.81 -9.92 8.09
C SER A 463 -28.66 -11.21 8.22
N GLY A 464 -28.18 -12.21 8.96
CA GLY A 464 -28.86 -13.48 9.18
C GLY A 464 -28.68 -14.47 8.01
N PHE A 465 -27.60 -14.36 7.23
CA PHE A 465 -27.33 -15.23 6.07
C PHE A 465 -26.15 -16.19 6.33
N ALA A 466 -26.13 -16.76 7.54
CA ALA A 466 -25.19 -17.79 7.97
C ALA A 466 -25.86 -19.18 7.98
N TYR A 467 -25.22 -20.17 7.36
CA TYR A 467 -25.72 -21.52 7.11
C TYR A 467 -24.68 -22.58 7.50
N ASP A 468 -25.10 -23.84 7.58
CA ASP A 468 -24.17 -24.97 7.63
C ASP A 468 -23.36 -25.03 6.32
N GLY A 469 -22.03 -24.99 6.41
CA GLY A 469 -21.18 -24.92 5.22
C GLY A 469 -20.76 -26.25 4.64
N GLU A 470 -21.19 -27.37 5.23
CA GLU A 470 -20.88 -28.71 4.76
C GLU A 470 -22.05 -29.69 4.91
N LYS A 471 -22.23 -30.57 3.92
CA LYS A 471 -23.13 -31.72 3.92
C LYS A 471 -22.35 -33.00 3.65
N LEU A 472 -22.56 -34.00 4.50
CA LEU A 472 -22.08 -35.36 4.29
C LEU A 472 -23.13 -36.16 3.54
N VAL A 473 -22.71 -36.88 2.50
CA VAL A 473 -23.62 -37.64 1.63
C VAL A 473 -23.00 -39.00 1.35
N ASP A 474 -23.75 -40.07 1.57
CA ASP A 474 -23.35 -41.42 1.18
C ASP A 474 -24.21 -41.87 -0.02
N MET A 475 -23.53 -42.26 -1.11
CA MET A 475 -24.15 -42.90 -2.26
C MET A 475 -23.71 -44.35 -2.30
N LEU A 476 -24.65 -45.29 -2.27
CA LEU A 476 -24.38 -46.72 -2.35
C LEU A 476 -25.06 -47.29 -3.59
N HIS A 477 -24.29 -47.99 -4.42
CA HIS A 477 -24.81 -48.72 -5.58
C HIS A 477 -24.27 -50.15 -5.60
N THR A 478 -25.15 -51.11 -5.88
CA THR A 478 -24.78 -52.52 -6.05
C THR A 478 -24.84 -52.87 -7.53
N VAL A 479 -23.79 -53.50 -8.05
CA VAL A 479 -23.75 -53.94 -9.45
C VAL A 479 -24.86 -54.96 -9.70
N GLY A 480 -25.70 -54.70 -10.71
CA GLY A 480 -26.88 -55.51 -11.04
C GLY A 480 -28.20 -54.94 -10.52
N ASP A 481 -28.15 -54.00 -9.58
CA ASP A 481 -29.33 -53.33 -9.03
C ASP A 481 -29.62 -52.00 -9.76
N GLY A 482 -30.64 -51.29 -9.29
CA GLY A 482 -30.96 -49.93 -9.72
C GLY A 482 -29.82 -48.93 -9.47
N TRP A 483 -29.79 -47.86 -10.27
CA TRP A 483 -28.81 -46.79 -10.11
C TRP A 483 -29.07 -45.98 -8.84
N CYS A 484 -28.01 -45.45 -8.25
CA CYS A 484 -28.10 -44.55 -7.11
C CYS A 484 -28.09 -43.10 -7.58
N PHE A 485 -28.95 -42.28 -6.99
CA PHE A 485 -29.16 -40.88 -7.39
C PHE A 485 -28.99 -39.94 -6.21
N TYR A 486 -28.29 -38.83 -6.43
CA TYR A 486 -28.20 -37.73 -5.47
C TYR A 486 -28.55 -36.41 -6.16
N SER A 487 -29.53 -35.68 -5.64
CA SER A 487 -29.97 -34.39 -6.20
C SER A 487 -29.28 -33.24 -5.48
N LEU A 488 -28.12 -32.83 -5.99
CA LEU A 488 -27.32 -31.74 -5.48
C LEU A 488 -28.11 -30.42 -5.60
N GLY A 489 -28.29 -29.70 -4.49
CA GLY A 489 -29.00 -28.41 -4.44
C GLY A 489 -30.54 -28.51 -4.53
N LYS A 490 -31.13 -29.69 -4.32
CA LYS A 490 -32.60 -29.84 -4.32
C LYS A 490 -33.23 -29.37 -3.01
N ASP A 491 -32.63 -29.76 -1.89
CA ASP A 491 -33.14 -29.45 -0.57
C ASP A 491 -32.74 -28.02 -0.19
N THR A 492 -33.69 -27.26 0.37
CA THR A 492 -33.45 -25.88 0.79
C THR A 492 -32.71 -25.87 2.12
N ASP A 493 -31.61 -25.13 2.19
CA ASP A 493 -30.90 -24.88 3.43
C ASP A 493 -31.52 -23.69 4.17
N MET A 494 -31.55 -23.75 5.49
CA MET A 494 -32.08 -22.69 6.33
C MET A 494 -30.95 -22.06 7.13
N SER A 495 -30.90 -20.73 7.13
CA SER A 495 -29.95 -20.00 7.99
C SER A 495 -30.40 -20.03 9.45
N THR A 496 -29.52 -19.60 10.34
CA THR A 496 -29.82 -19.40 11.77
C THR A 496 -30.95 -18.39 12.01
N ALA A 497 -31.20 -17.47 11.07
CA ALA A 497 -32.28 -16.49 11.13
C ALA A 497 -33.55 -16.91 10.35
N GLY A 498 -33.59 -18.12 9.79
CA GLY A 498 -34.76 -18.62 9.05
C GLY A 498 -34.85 -18.14 7.60
N ASN A 499 -33.80 -17.52 7.05
CA ASN A 499 -33.72 -17.23 5.62
C ASN A 499 -33.40 -18.51 4.81
N PRO A 500 -34.11 -18.77 3.70
CA PRO A 500 -33.88 -19.94 2.85
C PRO A 500 -32.73 -19.72 1.85
N LEU A 501 -31.95 -20.77 1.61
CA LEU A 501 -30.94 -20.87 0.56
C LEU A 501 -31.31 -22.00 -0.40
N MET A 502 -32.10 -21.65 -1.41
CA MET A 502 -32.48 -22.56 -2.48
C MET A 502 -31.27 -22.86 -3.36
N GLY A 503 -31.07 -24.12 -3.76
CA GLY A 503 -29.93 -24.52 -4.59
C GLY A 503 -28.66 -24.89 -3.81
N SER A 504 -28.63 -24.70 -2.48
CA SER A 504 -27.46 -24.98 -1.61
C SER A 504 -26.17 -24.29 -2.10
N TYR A 505 -26.28 -23.09 -2.68
CA TYR A 505 -25.14 -22.36 -3.25
C TYR A 505 -24.03 -22.14 -2.22
N GLY A 506 -22.81 -22.61 -2.54
CA GLY A 506 -21.62 -22.46 -1.69
C GLY A 506 -21.43 -23.53 -0.61
N VAL A 507 -22.43 -24.37 -0.35
CA VAL A 507 -22.34 -25.49 0.61
C VAL A 507 -21.37 -26.54 0.07
N LEU A 508 -20.44 -27.04 0.90
CA LEU A 508 -19.54 -28.14 0.51
C LEU A 508 -20.26 -29.47 0.64
N HIS A 509 -20.40 -30.21 -0.44
CA HIS A 509 -20.88 -31.57 -0.39
C HIS A 509 -19.69 -32.52 -0.39
N ARG A 510 -19.55 -33.28 0.70
CA ARG A 510 -18.60 -34.38 0.82
C ARG A 510 -19.35 -35.68 0.58
N ILE A 511 -19.17 -36.22 -0.62
CA ILE A 511 -19.90 -37.37 -1.12
C ILE A 511 -18.98 -38.59 -1.07
N ASN A 512 -19.37 -39.61 -0.31
CA ASN A 512 -18.76 -40.93 -0.37
C ASN A 512 -19.57 -41.80 -1.33
N ALA A 513 -19.06 -41.98 -2.55
CA ALA A 513 -19.68 -42.85 -3.54
C ALA A 513 -19.06 -44.25 -3.45
N THR A 514 -19.87 -45.22 -3.02
CA THR A 514 -19.49 -46.63 -2.86
C THR A 514 -20.21 -47.49 -3.87
N VAL A 515 -19.45 -48.37 -4.53
CA VAL A 515 -20.00 -49.45 -5.35
C VAL A 515 -19.57 -50.80 -4.82
N GLU A 516 -20.53 -51.70 -4.68
CA GLU A 516 -20.31 -53.10 -4.32
C GLU A 516 -20.61 -53.99 -5.54
N ASN A 517 -19.68 -54.88 -5.89
CA ASN A 517 -19.86 -55.81 -6.99
C ASN A 517 -19.97 -57.25 -6.46
N PRO A 518 -21.18 -57.73 -6.15
CA PRO A 518 -21.39 -59.09 -5.68
C PRO A 518 -21.32 -60.14 -6.80
N THR A 519 -21.16 -59.72 -8.06
CA THR A 519 -21.17 -60.62 -9.22
C THR A 519 -19.83 -61.33 -9.40
N ASP A 520 -19.83 -62.35 -10.26
CA ASP A 520 -18.66 -63.13 -10.66
C ASP A 520 -17.82 -62.47 -11.78
N ARG A 521 -18.24 -61.29 -12.25
CA ARG A 521 -17.58 -60.53 -13.32
C ARG A 521 -17.21 -59.13 -12.88
N SER A 522 -16.15 -58.59 -13.46
CA SER A 522 -15.79 -57.19 -13.27
C SER A 522 -16.85 -56.27 -13.89
N ALA A 523 -17.08 -55.11 -13.27
CA ALA A 523 -18.04 -54.11 -13.75
C ALA A 523 -17.38 -52.74 -13.92
N ALA A 524 -17.74 -52.04 -14.99
CA ALA A 524 -17.36 -50.64 -15.17
C ALA A 524 -18.38 -49.75 -14.47
N ILE A 525 -17.91 -48.83 -13.64
CA ILE A 525 -18.75 -47.87 -12.92
C ILE A 525 -18.54 -46.46 -13.44
N GLU A 526 -19.60 -45.68 -13.43
CA GLU A 526 -19.59 -44.27 -13.80
C GLU A 526 -20.29 -43.45 -12.72
N LEU A 527 -19.65 -42.34 -12.32
CA LEU A 527 -20.35 -41.23 -11.67
C LEU A 527 -20.60 -40.15 -12.71
N VAL A 528 -21.85 -39.75 -12.84
CA VAL A 528 -22.33 -38.88 -13.93
C VAL A 528 -23.06 -37.68 -13.37
N MET A 529 -22.77 -36.50 -13.92
CA MET A 529 -23.50 -35.26 -13.66
C MET A 529 -24.52 -35.00 -14.77
N HIS A 530 -25.75 -34.69 -14.40
CA HIS A 530 -26.85 -34.32 -15.30
C HIS A 530 -27.67 -33.15 -14.72
N PRO A 531 -27.69 -31.96 -15.35
CA PRO A 531 -28.49 -30.83 -14.87
C PRO A 531 -30.00 -31.11 -14.86
N ARG A 532 -30.71 -30.63 -13.83
CA ARG A 532 -32.17 -30.71 -13.76
C ARG A 532 -32.83 -29.34 -13.65
N GLY A 533 -32.14 -28.36 -13.04
CA GLY A 533 -32.64 -27.00 -12.85
C GLY A 533 -32.48 -26.06 -14.05
N GLY A 534 -31.70 -26.45 -15.07
CA GLY A 534 -31.41 -25.60 -16.23
C GLY A 534 -29.97 -25.78 -16.70
N ILE A 535 -29.41 -24.77 -17.34
CA ILE A 535 -28.00 -24.79 -17.78
C ILE A 535 -27.08 -24.72 -16.56
N ALA A 536 -26.11 -25.63 -16.48
CA ALA A 536 -25.19 -25.71 -15.34
C ALA A 536 -23.78 -26.14 -15.75
N ARG A 537 -22.82 -25.78 -14.88
CA ARG A 537 -21.47 -26.36 -14.85
C ARG A 537 -21.18 -26.93 -13.47
N GLY A 538 -20.29 -27.89 -13.41
CA GLY A 538 -19.82 -28.52 -12.19
C GLY A 538 -18.31 -28.41 -12.04
N VAL A 539 -17.87 -28.23 -10.80
CA VAL A 539 -16.49 -28.42 -10.35
C VAL A 539 -16.51 -29.47 -9.28
N PHE A 540 -15.66 -30.48 -9.44
CA PHE A 540 -15.51 -31.59 -8.53
C PHE A 540 -14.04 -31.75 -8.16
N TRP A 541 -13.77 -32.13 -6.92
CA TRP A 541 -12.48 -32.63 -6.50
C TRP A 541 -12.59 -34.13 -6.23
N ILE A 542 -11.93 -34.93 -7.05
CA ILE A 542 -12.02 -36.39 -7.07
C ILE A 542 -10.61 -36.95 -7.08
N GLU A 543 -10.26 -37.80 -6.11
CA GLU A 543 -8.94 -38.47 -6.03
C GLU A 543 -7.74 -37.51 -6.17
N GLY A 544 -7.82 -36.34 -5.54
CA GLY A 544 -6.73 -35.34 -5.57
C GLY A 544 -6.65 -34.52 -6.86
N ARG A 545 -7.68 -34.57 -7.72
CA ARG A 545 -7.73 -33.86 -9.00
C ARG A 545 -8.99 -33.02 -9.12
N LEU A 546 -8.83 -31.85 -9.72
CA LEU A 546 -9.94 -31.02 -10.15
C LEU A 546 -10.55 -31.60 -11.44
N VAL A 547 -11.86 -31.80 -11.45
CA VAL A 547 -12.65 -32.23 -12.61
C VAL A 547 -13.72 -31.18 -12.87
N GLU A 548 -13.73 -30.64 -14.08
CA GLU A 548 -14.68 -29.60 -14.50
C GLU A 548 -15.55 -30.11 -15.65
N THR A 549 -16.83 -29.75 -15.64
CA THR A 549 -17.70 -30.04 -16.78
C THR A 549 -17.70 -28.88 -17.79
N PRO A 550 -17.98 -29.18 -19.08
CA PRO A 550 -18.45 -28.15 -19.99
C PRO A 550 -19.81 -27.58 -19.51
N MET A 551 -20.33 -26.59 -20.24
CA MET A 551 -21.72 -26.18 -20.08
C MET A 551 -22.63 -27.33 -20.49
N LEU A 552 -23.50 -27.74 -19.57
CA LEU A 552 -24.48 -28.80 -19.77
C LEU A 552 -25.90 -28.20 -19.70
N ASP A 553 -26.80 -28.74 -20.50
CA ASP A 553 -28.24 -28.49 -20.45
C ASP A 553 -28.99 -29.71 -19.88
N ASN A 554 -30.31 -29.68 -19.89
CA ASN A 554 -31.14 -30.76 -19.36
C ASN A 554 -31.24 -32.01 -20.27
N GLN A 555 -30.56 -32.01 -21.42
CA GLN A 555 -30.50 -33.15 -22.35
C GLN A 555 -29.12 -33.80 -22.38
N SER A 556 -28.12 -33.18 -21.75
CA SER A 556 -26.74 -33.62 -21.76
C SER A 556 -26.27 -34.10 -20.38
N GLU A 557 -25.41 -35.12 -20.40
CA GLU A 557 -24.74 -35.64 -19.22
C GLU A 557 -23.22 -35.65 -19.40
N LYS A 558 -22.48 -35.60 -18.28
CA LYS A 558 -21.03 -35.76 -18.27
C LYS A 558 -20.61 -36.80 -17.26
N VAL A 559 -19.89 -37.82 -17.71
CA VAL A 559 -19.15 -38.73 -16.82
C VAL A 559 -18.02 -37.94 -16.17
N ILE A 560 -18.05 -37.83 -14.84
CA ILE A 560 -17.05 -37.12 -14.04
C ILE A 560 -16.05 -38.06 -13.35
N HIS A 561 -16.42 -39.34 -13.18
CA HIS A 561 -15.52 -40.37 -12.70
C HIS A 561 -15.84 -41.72 -13.33
N ARG A 562 -14.82 -42.55 -13.57
CA ARG A 562 -14.95 -43.92 -14.05
C ARG A 562 -13.94 -44.81 -13.34
N ALA A 563 -14.38 -45.98 -12.92
CA ALA A 563 -13.50 -47.01 -12.36
C ALA A 563 -13.98 -48.41 -12.75
N THR A 564 -13.16 -49.42 -12.48
CA THR A 564 -13.53 -50.83 -12.59
C THR A 564 -13.58 -51.44 -11.19
N VAL A 565 -14.67 -52.14 -10.89
CA VAL A 565 -14.83 -52.90 -9.65
C VAL A 565 -14.73 -54.37 -9.99
N LEU A 566 -13.72 -55.04 -9.43
CA LEU A 566 -13.51 -56.47 -9.65
C LEU A 566 -14.68 -57.30 -9.08
N ALA A 567 -14.84 -58.52 -9.59
CA ALA A 567 -15.80 -59.48 -9.05
C ALA A 567 -15.60 -59.66 -7.53
N GLY A 568 -16.70 -59.72 -6.78
CA GLY A 568 -16.72 -59.87 -5.32
C GLY A 568 -16.08 -58.72 -4.52
N ASN A 569 -15.75 -57.59 -5.15
CA ASN A 569 -15.05 -56.47 -4.49
C ASN A 569 -15.93 -55.24 -4.29
N ARG A 570 -15.42 -54.32 -3.46
CA ARG A 570 -15.98 -53.00 -3.20
C ARG A 570 -15.01 -51.91 -3.65
N TYR A 571 -15.55 -50.84 -4.21
CA TYR A 571 -14.82 -49.63 -4.56
C TYR A 571 -15.49 -48.41 -3.94
N SER A 572 -14.70 -47.47 -3.44
CA SER A 572 -15.21 -46.22 -2.87
C SER A 572 -14.38 -45.05 -3.35
N VAL A 573 -15.05 -43.98 -3.76
CA VAL A 573 -14.44 -42.72 -4.17
C VAL A 573 -15.04 -41.57 -3.38
N ARG A 574 -14.18 -40.67 -2.89
CA ARG A 574 -14.60 -39.43 -2.25
C ARG A 574 -14.65 -38.31 -3.27
N VAL A 575 -15.78 -37.61 -3.30
CA VAL A 575 -16.05 -36.51 -4.23
C VAL A 575 -16.41 -35.28 -3.40
N PHE A 576 -15.77 -34.16 -3.68
CA PHE A 576 -16.12 -32.87 -3.10
C PHE A 576 -16.63 -31.93 -4.18
N THR A 577 -17.70 -31.20 -3.90
CA THR A 577 -18.27 -30.22 -4.83
C THR A 577 -19.00 -29.12 -4.07
N ILE A 578 -19.17 -27.96 -4.71
CA ILE A 578 -19.99 -26.86 -4.20
C ILE A 578 -20.97 -26.45 -5.31
N PRO A 579 -22.26 -26.26 -5.02
CA PRO A 579 -23.16 -25.59 -5.95
C PRO A 579 -22.69 -24.15 -6.20
N GLN A 580 -22.60 -23.78 -7.48
CA GLN A 580 -21.90 -22.58 -7.96
C GLN A 580 -22.89 -21.51 -8.37
N SER A 581 -22.63 -20.25 -8.00
CA SER A 581 -23.42 -19.11 -8.50
C SER A 581 -23.46 -19.10 -10.03
N GLY A 582 -24.53 -18.55 -10.60
CA GLY A 582 -24.76 -18.50 -12.06
C GLY A 582 -25.12 -19.84 -12.72
N SER A 583 -24.92 -21.00 -12.07
CA SER A 583 -25.42 -22.29 -12.54
C SER A 583 -26.79 -22.62 -11.93
N HIS A 584 -27.63 -23.33 -12.69
CA HIS A 584 -28.98 -23.68 -12.25
C HIS A 584 -29.00 -25.03 -11.53
N TYR A 585 -29.20 -25.00 -10.22
CA TYR A 585 -29.40 -26.17 -9.37
C TYR A 585 -30.91 -26.42 -9.18
N PRO A 586 -31.37 -27.67 -9.01
CA PRO A 586 -30.57 -28.87 -8.72
C PRO A 586 -29.88 -29.51 -9.92
N VAL A 587 -28.84 -30.27 -9.62
CA VAL A 587 -28.13 -31.15 -10.56
C VAL A 587 -28.17 -32.58 -10.01
N LEU A 588 -28.43 -33.55 -10.88
CA LEU A 588 -28.47 -34.96 -10.52
C LEU A 588 -27.09 -35.60 -10.68
N LEU A 589 -26.57 -36.18 -9.61
CA LEU A 589 -25.45 -37.11 -9.65
C LEU A 589 -26.00 -38.53 -9.72
N THR A 590 -25.53 -39.30 -10.70
CA THR A 590 -25.94 -40.70 -10.90
C THR A 590 -24.72 -41.61 -10.77
N LEU A 591 -24.78 -42.55 -9.83
CA LEU A 591 -23.81 -43.62 -9.68
C LEU A 591 -24.40 -44.90 -10.29
N ARG A 592 -23.78 -45.40 -11.36
CA ARG A 592 -24.28 -46.54 -12.14
C ARG A 592 -23.18 -47.48 -12.59
N SER A 593 -23.51 -48.77 -12.72
CA SER A 593 -22.69 -49.79 -13.39
C SER A 593 -23.14 -50.00 -14.83
N ARG A 594 -22.17 -50.25 -15.73
CA ARG A 594 -22.41 -50.80 -17.06
C ARG A 594 -21.87 -52.24 -17.11
N PRO A 595 -22.62 -53.20 -17.67
CA PRO A 595 -22.05 -54.50 -18.01
C PRO A 595 -20.83 -54.30 -18.91
N GLN A 596 -19.73 -54.99 -18.61
CA GLN A 596 -18.59 -55.09 -19.54
C GLN A 596 -18.82 -56.20 -20.56
#